data_AF-A0A3A2HZG3-F1
#
_entry.id   AF-A0A3A2HZG3-F1
#
_cell.length_a   1.000
_cell.length_b   1.000
_cell.length_c   1.000
_cell.angle_alpha   90.00
_cell.angle_beta   90.00
_cell.angle_gamma   90.00
#
_symmetry.space_group_name_H-M   'P 1'
#
loop_
_entity.id
_entity.type
_entity.pdbx_description
1 polymer ?
#
loop_
_entity_poly.entity_id
_entity_poly.type
_entity_poly.pdbx_seq_one_letter_code
_entity_poly.pdbx_strand_id
1 'polypeptide(L)'
;MASGTPSKSKIVNDVLTTEGNLSVNEEVLGTGAFTATLTWGSEPDVDLHVFEPSGAHIYYRNFQGAGYLDVDDTTSYGPEHYYLPCDNIEAGTYRIGANYYEGEGSETARIVLKTEEETLTRTQSFSSAIGSDGDASPSILFEVTIEGNEEDGYKYTVD
;
A
#
# COMPACT_ATOMS: atom_id res chain seq x y z
N MET A 1 5.18 -32.40 27.85
CA MET A 1 5.66 -31.46 26.81
C MET A 1 5.42 -32.13 25.47
N ALA A 2 4.35 -31.76 24.77
CA ALA A 2 4.04 -32.30 23.44
C ALA A 2 4.60 -31.31 22.41
N SER A 3 5.63 -31.73 21.69
CA SER A 3 6.22 -30.98 20.58
C SER A 3 5.37 -31.25 19.33
N GLY A 4 4.71 -30.20 18.83
CA GLY A 4 3.93 -30.24 17.59
C GLY A 4 4.83 -30.32 16.36
N THR A 5 4.55 -31.30 15.51
CA THR A 5 5.24 -31.67 14.26
C THR A 5 5.46 -30.51 13.28
N PRO A 6 6.60 -30.46 12.53
CA PRO A 6 6.87 -29.46 11.51
C PRO A 6 6.06 -29.73 10.23
N SER A 7 4.94 -29.02 10.04
CA SER A 7 4.06 -29.19 8.86
C SER A 7 4.50 -28.37 7.64
N LYS A 8 5.21 -27.24 7.82
CA LYS A 8 5.59 -26.36 6.69
C LYS A 8 6.65 -26.97 5.78
N SER A 9 7.68 -27.62 6.33
CA SER A 9 8.82 -28.11 5.53
C SER A 9 8.52 -29.38 4.71
N LYS A 10 7.44 -30.10 5.02
CA LYS A 10 7.09 -31.34 4.30
C LYS A 10 6.26 -31.06 3.04
N ILE A 11 5.39 -30.06 3.08
CA ILE A 11 4.53 -29.69 1.94
C ILE A 11 5.36 -29.13 0.78
N VAL A 12 6.41 -28.36 1.09
CA VAL A 12 7.30 -27.79 0.05
C VAL A 12 8.08 -28.88 -0.68
N ASN A 13 8.53 -29.93 0.03
CA ASN A 13 9.32 -31.01 -0.58
C ASN A 13 8.48 -32.02 -1.38
N ASP A 14 7.22 -32.27 -0.97
CA ASP A 14 6.33 -33.19 -1.71
C ASP A 14 5.78 -32.56 -3.00
N VAL A 15 5.71 -31.22 -3.10
CA VAL A 15 5.32 -30.52 -4.34
C VAL A 15 6.44 -30.53 -5.39
N LEU A 16 7.71 -30.62 -4.97
CA LEU A 16 8.88 -30.54 -5.87
C LEU A 16 9.20 -31.85 -6.62
N THR A 17 8.58 -32.98 -6.27
CA THR A 17 8.91 -34.29 -6.87
C THR A 17 7.97 -34.76 -7.97
N THR A 18 6.92 -34.01 -8.31
CA THR A 18 5.97 -34.40 -9.36
C THR A 18 5.93 -33.36 -10.48
N GLU A 19 6.89 -33.51 -11.40
CA GLU A 19 6.84 -33.10 -12.81
C GLU A 19 7.02 -31.61 -13.17
N GLY A 20 8.26 -31.29 -13.56
CA GLY A 20 8.47 -30.77 -14.92
C GLY A 20 8.72 -29.28 -15.09
N ASN A 21 9.90 -28.81 -14.66
CA ASN A 21 10.60 -27.65 -15.25
C ASN A 21 9.87 -26.29 -15.23
N LEU A 22 9.31 -25.92 -14.09
CA LEU A 22 9.14 -24.51 -13.74
C LEU A 22 10.28 -24.14 -12.78
N SER A 23 11.30 -23.47 -13.31
CA SER A 23 12.13 -22.58 -12.49
C SER A 23 11.15 -21.57 -11.91
N VAL A 24 10.69 -21.81 -10.69
CA VAL A 24 10.00 -20.77 -9.94
C VAL A 24 11.09 -19.78 -9.60
N ASN A 25 11.25 -18.80 -10.48
CA ASN A 25 11.87 -17.55 -10.09
C ASN A 25 11.00 -17.06 -8.91
N GLU A 26 11.57 -17.00 -7.71
CA GLU A 26 10.94 -16.35 -6.56
C GLU A 26 10.54 -14.89 -6.88
N GLU A 27 11.02 -14.36 -8.00
CA GLU A 27 10.74 -13.06 -8.61
C GLU A 27 9.33 -12.86 -9.19
N VAL A 28 8.42 -13.86 -9.16
CA VAL A 28 7.07 -13.70 -9.75
C VAL A 28 5.97 -14.11 -8.77
N LEU A 29 5.86 -13.38 -7.66
CA LEU A 29 4.56 -13.08 -7.06
C LEU A 29 4.23 -11.62 -7.39
N GLY A 30 3.63 -11.41 -8.56
CA GLY A 30 3.24 -10.09 -9.05
C GLY A 30 2.24 -9.41 -8.12
N THR A 31 2.75 -8.57 -7.22
CA THR A 31 2.18 -7.35 -6.64
C THR A 31 3.37 -6.63 -6.02
N GLY A 32 3.56 -5.35 -6.31
CA GLY A 32 4.77 -4.61 -5.92
C GLY A 32 5.10 -4.61 -4.41
N ALA A 33 6.28 -4.09 -4.06
CA ALA A 33 6.85 -3.99 -2.72
C ALA A 33 5.82 -3.71 -1.61
N PHE A 34 4.89 -2.77 -1.85
CA PHE A 34 3.64 -2.69 -1.12
C PHE A 34 2.53 -2.05 -1.97
N THR A 35 1.29 -2.23 -1.53
CA THR A 35 0.12 -1.55 -2.09
C THR A 35 -0.68 -0.87 -0.99
N ALA A 36 -1.17 0.33 -1.24
CA ALA A 36 -2.15 1.00 -0.39
C ALA A 36 -3.46 1.13 -1.15
N THR A 37 -4.57 0.73 -0.53
CA THR A 37 -5.91 0.79 -1.12
C THR A 37 -6.80 1.66 -0.26
N LEU A 38 -7.25 2.77 -0.82
CA LEU A 38 -8.22 3.66 -0.20
C LEU A 38 -9.64 3.29 -0.66
N THR A 39 -10.54 3.25 0.31
CA THR A 39 -11.99 3.12 0.12
C THR A 39 -12.69 4.03 1.11
N TRP A 40 -13.86 4.54 0.76
CA TRP A 40 -14.68 5.35 1.65
C TRP A 40 -16.17 5.02 1.49
N GLY A 41 -17.02 5.83 2.12
CA GLY A 41 -18.47 5.70 2.14
C GLY A 41 -19.16 6.32 0.94
N SER A 42 -20.20 7.11 1.19
CA SER A 42 -21.10 7.62 0.15
C SER A 42 -20.72 9.01 -0.34
N GLU A 43 -19.88 9.74 0.40
CA GLU A 43 -19.42 11.07 -0.02
C GLU A 43 -18.56 10.95 -1.29
N PRO A 44 -18.58 11.97 -2.15
CA PRO A 44 -18.13 11.79 -3.52
C PRO A 44 -16.63 11.57 -3.65
N ASP A 45 -15.80 12.24 -2.83
CA ASP A 45 -14.38 12.34 -3.15
C ASP A 45 -13.47 12.34 -1.91
N VAL A 46 -12.67 11.28 -1.77
CA VAL A 46 -11.57 11.19 -0.82
C VAL A 46 -10.32 10.76 -1.57
N ASP A 47 -9.32 11.63 -1.60
CA ASP A 47 -8.05 11.39 -2.28
C ASP A 47 -7.09 10.54 -1.44
N LEU A 48 -6.37 9.65 -2.10
CA LEU A 48 -5.18 8.97 -1.61
C LEU A 48 -3.94 9.84 -1.85
N HIS A 49 -3.20 10.11 -0.77
CA HIS A 49 -1.94 10.85 -0.82
C HIS A 49 -0.79 9.97 -0.36
N VAL A 50 0.29 9.92 -1.14
CA VAL A 50 1.54 9.26 -0.77
C VAL A 50 2.72 10.23 -0.92
N PHE A 51 3.45 10.46 0.16
CA PHE A 51 4.75 11.14 0.11
C PHE A 51 5.86 10.10 0.09
N GLU A 52 6.65 10.12 -0.98
CA GLU A 52 7.76 9.19 -1.18
C GLU A 52 9.07 9.72 -0.56
N PRO A 53 10.07 8.85 -0.31
CA PRO A 53 11.35 9.24 0.29
C PRO A 53 12.11 10.32 -0.47
N SER A 54 12.06 10.31 -1.81
CA SER A 54 12.66 11.35 -2.66
C SER A 54 12.02 12.74 -2.51
N GLY A 55 10.87 12.82 -1.84
CA GLY A 55 10.07 14.05 -1.71
C GLY A 55 8.98 14.20 -2.76
N ALA A 56 8.80 13.21 -3.64
CA ALA A 56 7.66 13.16 -4.54
C ALA A 56 6.35 13.01 -3.75
N HIS A 57 5.30 13.65 -4.27
CA HIS A 57 3.95 13.59 -3.71
C HIS A 57 3.01 13.06 -4.78
N ILE A 58 2.47 11.88 -4.51
CA ILE A 58 1.59 11.13 -5.39
C ILE A 58 0.14 11.30 -4.93
N TYR A 59 -0.71 11.81 -5.81
CA TYR A 59 -2.13 12.17 -5.58
C TYR A 59 -2.82 12.51 -6.91
N TYR A 60 -4.10 12.92 -6.89
CA TYR A 60 -4.92 13.20 -8.09
C TYR A 60 -4.31 14.18 -9.13
N ARG A 61 -3.29 14.99 -8.81
CA ARG A 61 -2.59 15.82 -9.82
C ARG A 61 -1.24 15.27 -10.26
N ASN A 62 -0.69 14.29 -9.55
CA ASN A 62 0.58 13.67 -9.86
C ASN A 62 0.53 12.17 -9.57
N PHE A 63 0.36 11.37 -10.62
CA PHE A 63 0.12 9.94 -10.51
C PHE A 63 1.41 9.11 -10.42
N GLN A 64 2.59 9.71 -10.59
CA GLN A 64 3.84 8.97 -10.86
C GLN A 64 5.00 9.43 -9.98
N GLY A 65 5.75 8.44 -9.47
CA GLY A 65 6.97 8.58 -8.68
C GLY A 65 7.76 7.27 -8.68
N ALA A 66 8.29 6.89 -7.52
CA ALA A 66 8.81 5.55 -7.25
C ALA A 66 7.71 4.50 -7.46
N GLY A 67 6.52 4.77 -6.93
CA GLY A 67 5.30 4.06 -7.24
C GLY A 67 4.34 4.88 -8.09
N TYR A 68 3.09 4.45 -8.14
CA TYR A 68 2.06 5.11 -8.94
C TYR A 68 0.66 4.98 -8.35
N LEU A 69 -0.16 5.99 -8.60
CA LEU A 69 -1.61 5.98 -8.39
C LEU A 69 -2.28 5.41 -9.65
N ASP A 70 -3.31 4.57 -9.51
CA ASP A 70 -4.01 3.98 -10.65
C ASP A 70 -5.11 4.87 -11.21
N VAL A 71 -5.91 5.47 -10.32
CA VAL A 71 -7.09 6.27 -10.64
C VAL A 71 -7.27 7.37 -9.60
N ASP A 72 -7.81 8.48 -10.07
CA ASP A 72 -8.46 9.51 -9.25
C ASP A 72 -9.97 9.21 -9.33
N ASP A 73 -10.53 8.59 -8.29
CA ASP A 73 -11.94 8.19 -8.25
C ASP A 73 -12.75 9.22 -7.47
N THR A 74 -13.31 10.18 -8.19
CA THR A 74 -14.15 11.23 -7.62
C THR A 74 -15.60 10.76 -7.41
N THR A 75 -15.83 9.45 -7.18
CA THR A 75 -17.16 8.88 -6.98
C THR A 75 -17.24 7.99 -5.73
N SER A 76 -18.44 7.95 -5.13
CA SER A 76 -18.74 7.39 -3.80
C SER A 76 -17.77 6.34 -3.26
N TYR A 77 -17.88 5.04 -3.50
CA TYR A 77 -17.18 4.07 -2.64
C TYR A 77 -15.68 3.89 -2.95
N GLY A 78 -15.07 4.77 -3.75
CA GLY A 78 -13.80 4.55 -4.42
C GLY A 78 -13.80 3.26 -5.26
N PRO A 79 -12.67 2.53 -5.40
CA PRO A 79 -11.39 2.70 -4.69
C PRO A 79 -10.33 3.51 -5.45
N GLU A 80 -9.33 4.00 -4.72
CA GLU A 80 -8.03 4.42 -5.26
C GLU A 80 -6.90 3.53 -4.75
N HIS A 81 -5.90 3.26 -5.58
CA HIS A 81 -4.78 2.41 -5.24
C HIS A 81 -3.43 3.06 -5.57
N TYR A 82 -2.52 2.98 -4.60
CA TYR A 82 -1.10 3.20 -4.84
C TYR A 82 -0.34 1.88 -4.88
N TYR A 83 0.57 1.75 -5.84
CA TYR A 83 1.43 0.59 -6.03
C TYR A 83 2.90 1.03 -6.04
N LEU A 84 3.73 0.50 -5.12
CA LEU A 84 5.18 0.60 -5.22
C LEU A 84 5.71 -0.68 -5.86
N PRO A 85 6.27 -0.68 -7.08
CA PRO A 85 6.81 -1.88 -7.71
C PRO A 85 8.15 -2.32 -7.09
N CYS A 86 8.50 -3.61 -7.20
CA CYS A 86 9.72 -4.15 -6.57
C CYS A 86 11.02 -3.71 -7.25
N ASP A 87 10.96 -3.23 -8.49
CA ASP A 87 12.11 -2.83 -9.33
C ASP A 87 12.43 -1.32 -9.24
N ASN A 88 11.68 -0.56 -8.44
CA ASN A 88 11.86 0.88 -8.27
C ASN A 88 11.71 1.31 -6.80
N ILE A 89 12.22 0.49 -5.88
CA ILE A 89 12.12 0.76 -4.45
C ILE A 89 13.13 1.85 -4.05
N GLU A 90 12.61 3.00 -3.62
CA GLU A 90 13.41 3.99 -2.89
C GLU A 90 13.43 3.65 -1.40
N ALA A 91 14.63 3.49 -0.82
CA ALA A 91 14.78 3.34 0.62
C ALA A 91 14.44 4.66 1.34
N GLY A 92 13.77 4.54 2.49
CA GLY A 92 13.29 5.66 3.30
C GLY A 92 11.82 5.48 3.70
N THR A 93 11.20 6.57 4.16
CA THR A 93 9.84 6.55 4.70
C THR A 93 8.82 7.05 3.68
N TYR A 94 7.86 6.18 3.37
CA TYR A 94 6.65 6.52 2.63
C TYR A 94 5.56 6.91 3.63
N ARG A 95 4.91 8.05 3.44
CA ARG A 95 3.80 8.51 4.29
C ARG A 95 2.52 8.48 3.50
N ILE A 96 1.56 7.68 3.95
CA ILE A 96 0.34 7.34 3.22
C ILE A 96 -0.85 7.88 4.02
N GLY A 97 -1.65 8.72 3.39
CA GLY A 97 -2.76 9.40 4.03
C GLY A 97 -3.95 9.60 3.12
N ALA A 98 -5.04 10.09 3.72
CA ALA A 98 -6.26 10.44 3.00
C ALA A 98 -6.59 11.93 3.19
N ASN A 99 -7.14 12.56 2.15
CA ASN A 99 -7.71 13.89 2.18
C ASN A 99 -9.19 13.83 1.80
N TYR A 100 -10.08 14.43 2.58
CA TYR A 100 -11.50 14.51 2.21
C TYR A 100 -11.71 15.74 1.32
N TYR A 101 -11.71 15.52 0.00
CA TYR A 101 -11.60 16.57 -0.99
C TYR A 101 -12.94 17.25 -1.27
N GLU A 102 -13.99 16.47 -1.55
CA GLU A 102 -15.32 16.99 -1.82
C GLU A 102 -16.40 16.15 -1.14
N GLY A 103 -17.38 16.85 -0.53
CA GLY A 103 -18.57 16.25 0.04
C GLY A 103 -19.30 17.17 1.01
N GLU A 104 -20.54 16.81 1.34
CA GLU A 104 -21.47 17.64 2.10
C GLU A 104 -21.70 17.10 3.52
N GLY A 105 -21.33 15.83 3.76
CA GLY A 105 -21.47 15.13 5.03
C GLY A 105 -20.16 14.76 5.70
N SER A 106 -20.25 14.02 6.80
CA SER A 106 -19.11 13.35 7.41
C SER A 106 -18.78 12.07 6.66
N GLU A 107 -17.51 11.74 6.52
CA GLU A 107 -17.04 10.54 5.83
C GLU A 107 -16.05 9.75 6.71
N THR A 108 -15.89 8.45 6.45
CA THR A 108 -14.84 7.61 7.00
C THR A 108 -14.07 6.91 5.88
N ALA A 109 -12.84 7.35 5.70
CA ALA A 109 -11.86 6.70 4.84
C ALA A 109 -11.28 5.46 5.51
N ARG A 110 -10.99 4.44 4.72
CA ARG A 110 -10.27 3.23 5.11
C ARG A 110 -9.13 2.98 4.15
N ILE A 111 -7.91 2.91 4.68
CA ILE A 111 -6.73 2.48 3.94
C ILE A 111 -6.37 1.06 4.37
N VAL A 112 -6.27 0.17 3.39
CA VAL A 112 -5.68 -1.16 3.54
C VAL A 112 -4.27 -1.10 2.97
N LEU A 113 -3.27 -1.31 3.84
CA LEU A 113 -1.88 -1.45 3.44
C LEU A 113 -1.55 -2.94 3.34
N LYS A 114 -0.98 -3.37 2.23
CA LYS A 114 -0.52 -4.73 2.02
C LYS A 114 0.95 -4.73 1.64
N THR A 115 1.76 -5.41 2.44
CA THR A 115 3.16 -5.76 2.15
C THR A 115 3.24 -7.26 1.85
N GLU A 116 4.46 -7.78 1.62
CA GLU A 116 4.67 -9.23 1.55
C GLU A 116 4.37 -9.93 2.89
N GLU A 117 4.72 -9.28 4.01
CA GLU A 117 4.67 -9.89 5.33
C GLU A 117 3.30 -9.75 6.00
N GLU A 118 2.59 -8.66 5.75
CA GLU A 118 1.36 -8.33 6.46
C GLU A 118 0.32 -7.56 5.64
N THR A 119 -0.90 -7.53 6.18
CA THR A 119 -1.97 -6.67 5.70
C THR A 119 -2.56 -5.94 6.90
N LEU A 120 -2.47 -4.62 6.87
CA LEU A 120 -2.93 -3.74 7.93
C LEU A 120 -4.07 -2.87 7.42
N THR A 121 -4.96 -2.48 8.31
CA THR A 121 -6.10 -1.62 7.98
C THR A 121 -6.24 -0.54 9.03
N ARG A 122 -6.36 0.70 8.57
CA ARG A 122 -6.62 1.87 9.41
C ARG A 122 -7.73 2.71 8.80
N THR A 123 -8.43 3.45 9.66
CA THR A 123 -9.57 4.28 9.27
C THR A 123 -9.41 5.68 9.82
N GLN A 124 -9.85 6.67 9.05
CA GLN A 124 -9.89 8.09 9.45
C GLN A 124 -11.30 8.61 9.23
N SER A 125 -11.88 9.23 10.26
CA SER A 125 -13.16 9.93 10.14
C SER A 125 -12.95 11.42 9.91
N PHE A 126 -13.70 12.00 8.98
CA PHE A 126 -13.69 13.41 8.64
C PHE A 126 -15.07 14.01 8.90
N SER A 127 -15.09 15.19 9.51
CA SER A 127 -16.35 15.90 9.79
C SER A 127 -16.86 16.73 8.62
N SER A 128 -15.97 17.14 7.71
CA SER A 128 -16.24 18.01 6.57
C SER A 128 -15.12 17.91 5.55
N ALA A 129 -15.44 18.12 4.27
CA ALA A 129 -14.44 18.22 3.22
C ALA A 129 -13.62 19.51 3.38
N ILE A 130 -12.33 19.44 2.99
CA ILE A 130 -11.39 20.57 3.05
C ILE A 130 -10.78 20.88 1.68
N GLY A 131 -11.08 20.09 0.64
CA GLY A 131 -10.58 20.30 -0.71
C GLY A 131 -9.06 20.36 -0.77
N SER A 132 -8.55 21.22 -1.64
CA SER A 132 -7.11 21.37 -1.87
C SER A 132 -6.32 21.89 -0.66
N ASP A 133 -6.98 22.43 0.37
CA ASP A 133 -6.30 22.85 1.60
C ASP A 133 -5.70 21.63 2.35
N GLY A 134 -6.24 20.43 2.10
CA GLY A 134 -5.71 19.18 2.63
C GLY A 134 -4.55 18.58 1.84
N ASP A 135 -4.26 19.06 0.62
CA ASP A 135 -3.31 18.39 -0.28
C ASP A 135 -1.90 18.30 0.31
N ALA A 136 -1.46 19.37 0.96
CA ALA A 136 -0.14 19.46 1.59
C ALA A 136 -0.07 18.80 2.97
N SER A 137 -1.21 18.52 3.59
CA SER A 137 -1.29 17.95 4.94
C SER A 137 -2.49 17.00 5.09
N PRO A 138 -2.50 15.88 4.33
CA PRO A 138 -3.54 14.86 4.47
C PRO A 138 -3.42 14.19 5.84
N SER A 139 -4.49 13.53 6.27
CA SER A 139 -4.45 12.71 7.49
C SER A 139 -3.62 11.46 7.23
N ILE A 140 -2.39 11.42 7.72
CA ILE A 140 -1.49 10.27 7.55
C ILE A 140 -2.01 9.09 8.39
N LEU A 141 -2.28 7.97 7.72
CA LEU A 141 -2.70 6.73 8.35
C LEU A 141 -1.56 5.72 8.48
N PHE A 142 -0.58 5.71 7.58
CA PHE A 142 0.55 4.78 7.65
C PHE A 142 1.87 5.48 7.36
N GLU A 143 2.91 5.06 8.07
CA GLU A 143 4.30 5.31 7.67
C GLU A 143 4.96 3.97 7.38
N VAL A 144 5.44 3.78 6.15
CA VAL A 144 6.19 2.57 5.75
C VAL A 144 7.63 2.96 5.57
N THR A 145 8.49 2.50 6.48
CA THR A 145 9.93 2.69 6.37
C THR A 145 10.56 1.47 5.72
N ILE A 146 11.25 1.71 4.60
CA ILE A 146 12.02 0.71 3.87
C ILE A 146 13.50 0.98 4.09
N GLU A 147 14.22 0.01 4.65
CA GLU A 147 15.67 0.05 4.85
C GLU A 147 16.35 -0.98 3.94
N GLY A 148 17.62 -0.75 3.58
CA GLY A 148 18.40 -1.67 2.76
C GLY A 148 18.54 -1.23 1.31
N ASN A 149 18.86 -2.19 0.43
CA ASN A 149 19.12 -1.97 -1.00
C ASN A 149 18.95 -3.30 -1.77
N GLU A 150 19.07 -3.26 -3.11
CA GLU A 150 18.94 -4.45 -3.96
C GLU A 150 19.96 -5.56 -3.69
N GLU A 151 21.19 -5.23 -3.26
CA GLU A 151 22.26 -6.20 -3.00
C GLU A 151 22.07 -6.92 -1.66
N ASP A 152 21.69 -6.17 -0.62
CA ASP A 152 21.54 -6.67 0.76
C ASP A 152 20.10 -7.11 1.10
N GLY A 153 19.14 -6.77 0.24
CA GLY A 153 17.71 -6.93 0.46
C GLY A 153 17.06 -5.74 1.17
N TYR A 154 15.74 -5.67 1.06
CA TYR A 154 14.92 -4.63 1.70
C TYR A 154 14.22 -5.16 2.94
N LYS A 155 14.13 -4.31 3.97
CA LYS A 155 13.38 -4.56 5.20
C LYS A 155 12.31 -3.49 5.36
N TYR A 156 11.10 -3.93 5.68
CA TYR A 156 9.92 -3.07 5.83
C TYR A 156 9.56 -2.93 7.30
N THR A 157 9.14 -1.74 7.71
CA THR A 157 8.56 -1.48 9.03
C THR A 157 7.38 -0.55 8.86
N VAL A 158 6.23 -0.92 9.44
CA VAL A 158 4.99 -0.15 9.33
C VAL A 158 4.61 0.41 10.70
N ASP A 159 4.44 1.73 10.77
CA ASP A 159 4.03 2.48 11.96
C ASP A 159 2.71 3.21 11.78
#